data_AF-A0A447URB0-F1
#
_entry.id   AF-A0A447URB0-F1
#
_cell.length_a   1.000
_cell.length_b   1.000
_cell.length_c   1.000
_cell.angle_alpha   90.00
_cell.angle_beta   90.00
_cell.angle_gamma   90.00
#
_symmetry.space_group_name_H-M   'P 1'
#
loop_
_entity.id
_entity.type
_entity.pdbx_description
1 polymer ?
#
loop_
_entity_poly.entity_id
_entity_poly.type
_entity_poly.pdbx_seq_one_letter_code
_entity_poly.pdbx_strand_id
1 'polypeptide(L)'
;MAQAGFILTRHWRDTPQGTEVSFWLATDTGPLQVTLAPQESVAFIPTHQAARVTSLLRTENGYRLTPLNLQDFHRQPVSGLYCRSHRQLMRLEKQLKEQGVTVYEADVRPPERYLMERFYHRSRLAGGRHKRRRDRQCPPETAPRLPSPAEMGIAGY
;
A
#
# COMPACT_ATOMS: atom_id res chain seq x y z
N MET A 1 -4.07 22.33 10.43
CA MET A 1 -2.63 22.52 10.19
C MET A 1 -2.01 21.17 9.86
N ALA A 2 -1.11 21.13 8.88
CA ALA A 2 -0.39 19.91 8.53
C ALA A 2 0.77 19.72 9.50
N GLN A 3 0.82 18.59 10.19
CA GLN A 3 1.90 18.27 11.13
C GLN A 3 2.78 17.20 10.51
N ALA A 4 4.09 17.44 10.48
CA ALA A 4 5.08 16.47 10.05
C ALA A 4 5.34 15.47 11.18
N GLY A 5 5.34 14.18 10.85
CA GLY A 5 5.71 13.13 11.79
C GLY A 5 6.53 12.04 11.12
N PHE A 6 7.34 11.34 11.92
CA PHE A 6 8.16 10.22 11.48
C PHE A 6 7.37 8.91 11.57
N ILE A 7 7.38 8.11 10.50
CA ILE A 7 6.69 6.81 10.49
C ILE A 7 7.38 5.83 11.43
N LEU A 8 6.66 5.40 12.47
CA LEU A 8 7.08 4.35 13.40
C LEU A 8 6.67 2.98 12.88
N THR A 9 5.36 2.76 12.74
CA THR A 9 4.79 1.48 12.29
C THR A 9 3.85 1.68 11.13
N ARG A 10 3.78 0.64 10.30
CA ARG A 10 2.94 0.57 9.11
C ARG A 10 1.98 -0.59 9.31
N HIS A 11 0.69 -0.32 9.23
CA HIS A 11 -0.34 -1.33 9.31
C HIS A 11 -1.23 -1.21 8.09
N TRP A 12 -1.70 -2.34 7.59
CA TRP A 12 -2.72 -2.37 6.55
C TRP A 12 -3.63 -3.54 6.80
N ARG A 13 -4.86 -3.41 6.31
CA ARG A 13 -5.87 -4.47 6.35
C ARG A 13 -6.76 -4.36 5.14
N ASP A 14 -7.17 -5.52 4.63
CA ASP A 14 -8.20 -5.57 3.62
C ASP A 14 -9.57 -5.36 4.27
N THR A 15 -10.39 -4.52 3.66
CA THR A 15 -11.80 -4.33 4.01
C THR A 15 -12.67 -4.55 2.77
N PRO A 16 -13.99 -4.82 2.91
CA PRO A 16 -14.88 -4.94 1.75
C PRO A 16 -14.92 -3.68 0.87
N GLN A 17 -14.56 -2.53 1.45
CA GLN A 17 -14.56 -1.22 0.78
C GLN A 17 -13.22 -0.92 0.08
N GLY A 18 -12.18 -1.70 0.34
CA GLY A 18 -10.84 -1.53 -0.21
C GLY A 18 -9.74 -1.81 0.82
N THR A 19 -8.50 -1.59 0.45
CA THR A 19 -7.36 -1.79 1.36
C THR A 19 -7.17 -0.54 2.22
N GLU A 20 -7.36 -0.67 3.53
CA GLU A 20 -7.13 0.42 4.48
C GLU A 20 -5.68 0.39 4.96
N VAL A 21 -4.97 1.49 4.75
CA VAL A 21 -3.57 1.65 5.17
C VAL A 21 -3.52 2.66 6.31
N SER A 22 -2.82 2.32 7.38
CA SER A 22 -2.62 3.20 8.52
C SER A 22 -1.15 3.29 8.94
N PHE A 23 -0.73 4.50 9.30
CA PHE A 23 0.61 4.83 9.72
C PHE A 23 0.56 5.40 11.14
N TRP A 24 1.44 4.91 12.00
CA TRP A 24 1.72 5.59 13.27
C TRP A 24 2.90 6.53 13.07
N LEU A 25 2.67 7.80 13.40
CA LEU A 25 3.64 8.87 13.29
C LEU A 25 4.09 9.32 14.69
N ALA A 26 5.39 9.47 14.90
CA ALA A 26 5.93 10.26 15.99
C ALA A 26 5.92 11.73 15.57
N THR A 27 5.13 12.55 16.26
CA THR A 27 5.17 14.01 16.13
C THR A 27 5.66 14.64 17.44
N ASP A 28 6.03 15.91 17.39
CA ASP A 28 6.46 16.66 18.59
C ASP A 28 5.37 16.75 19.68
N THR A 29 4.11 16.49 19.32
CA THR A 29 2.96 16.50 20.23
C THR A 29 2.50 15.10 20.66
N GLY A 30 3.26 14.05 20.30
CA GLY A 30 2.98 12.67 20.67
C GLY A 30 2.68 11.76 19.48
N PRO A 31 2.24 10.52 19.73
CA PRO A 31 1.92 9.57 18.67
C PRO A 31 0.63 9.97 17.93
N LEU A 32 0.70 10.04 16.61
CA LEU A 32 -0.42 10.35 15.73
C LEU A 32 -0.68 9.17 14.78
N GLN A 33 -1.88 8.61 14.83
CA GLN A 33 -2.32 7.63 13.84
C GLN A 33 -2.94 8.34 12.63
N VAL A 34 -2.46 8.02 11.43
CA VAL A 34 -2.99 8.49 10.15
C VAL A 34 -3.53 7.30 9.38
N THR A 35 -4.83 7.32 9.09
CA THR A 35 -5.49 6.32 8.25
C THR A 35 -5.79 6.90 6.89
N LEU A 36 -5.41 6.19 5.84
CA LEU A 36 -5.69 6.55 4.46
C LEU A 36 -7.08 6.10 4.04
N ALA A 37 -7.62 6.76 3.02
CA ALA A 37 -8.81 6.28 2.33
C ALA A 37 -8.54 4.90 1.71
N PRO A 38 -9.57 4.04 1.55
CA PRO A 38 -9.41 2.73 0.93
C PRO A 38 -8.73 2.85 -0.43
N GLN A 39 -7.64 2.12 -0.63
CA GLN A 39 -6.91 2.06 -1.89
C GLN A 39 -7.18 0.73 -2.59
N GLU A 40 -7.26 0.79 -3.92
CA GLU A 40 -7.26 -0.40 -4.76
C GLU A 40 -5.81 -0.90 -4.91
N SER A 41 -5.63 -2.22 -4.92
CA SER A 41 -4.36 -2.84 -5.24
C SER A 41 -4.25 -3.02 -6.75
N VAL A 42 -3.11 -2.62 -7.34
CA VAL A 42 -2.85 -2.76 -8.78
C VAL A 42 -1.66 -3.69 -9.03
N ALA A 43 -1.71 -4.47 -10.10
CA ALA A 43 -0.55 -5.14 -10.68
C ALA A 43 -0.50 -4.84 -12.17
N PHE A 44 0.64 -5.08 -12.81
CA PHE A 44 0.79 -4.89 -14.25
C PHE A 44 0.99 -6.23 -14.94
N ILE A 45 0.35 -6.41 -16.08
CA ILE A 45 0.54 -7.59 -16.93
C ILE A 45 0.85 -7.13 -18.35
N PRO A 46 1.61 -7.88 -19.15
CA PRO A 46 1.80 -7.56 -20.57
C PRO A 46 0.47 -7.54 -21.32
N THR A 47 0.21 -6.50 -22.10
CA THR A 47 -1.06 -6.33 -22.82
C THR A 47 -1.33 -7.47 -23.80
N HIS A 48 -0.29 -8.09 -24.37
CA HIS A 48 -0.45 -9.27 -25.23
C HIS A 48 -1.04 -10.49 -24.47
N GLN A 49 -0.88 -10.55 -23.15
CA GLN A 49 -1.44 -11.60 -22.29
C GLN A 49 -2.81 -11.21 -21.72
N ALA A 50 -3.26 -9.96 -21.87
CA ALA A 50 -4.51 -9.45 -21.29
C ALA A 50 -5.72 -10.31 -21.69
N ALA A 51 -5.84 -10.70 -22.97
CA ALA A 51 -6.93 -11.56 -23.44
C ALA A 51 -6.92 -12.95 -22.78
N ARG A 52 -5.73 -13.49 -22.52
CA ARG A 52 -5.54 -14.76 -21.81
C ARG A 52 -5.93 -14.61 -20.34
N VAL A 53 -5.50 -13.53 -19.69
CA VAL A 53 -5.88 -13.21 -18.30
C VAL A 53 -7.39 -13.08 -18.15
N THR A 54 -8.05 -12.31 -19.02
CA THR A 54 -9.52 -12.19 -19.01
C THR A 54 -10.18 -13.55 -19.18
N SER A 55 -9.60 -14.47 -19.97
CA SER A 55 -10.13 -15.82 -20.16
C SER A 55 -9.92 -16.72 -18.93
N LEU A 56 -8.75 -16.63 -18.28
CA LEU A 56 -8.43 -17.36 -17.05
C LEU A 56 -9.24 -16.87 -15.85
N LEU A 57 -9.54 -15.57 -15.82
CA LEU A 57 -10.26 -14.90 -14.75
C LEU A 57 -11.75 -14.70 -15.06
N ARG A 58 -12.34 -15.48 -15.98
CA ARG A 58 -13.77 -15.36 -16.33
C ARG A 58 -14.70 -15.61 -15.14
N THR A 59 -14.30 -16.47 -14.22
CA THR A 59 -15.06 -16.82 -13.01
C THR A 59 -14.78 -15.89 -11.84
N GLU A 60 -13.78 -15.03 -11.97
CA GLU A 60 -13.37 -14.08 -10.93
C GLU A 60 -14.12 -12.76 -11.08
N ASN A 61 -14.57 -12.20 -9.96
CA ASN A 61 -15.31 -10.95 -9.94
C ASN A 61 -14.55 -9.91 -9.10
N GLY A 62 -14.78 -8.63 -9.36
CA GLY A 62 -14.18 -7.55 -8.57
C GLY A 62 -12.74 -7.22 -8.93
N TYR A 63 -12.25 -7.69 -10.09
CA TYR A 63 -11.07 -7.12 -10.73
C TYR A 63 -11.46 -6.26 -11.93
N ARG A 64 -10.58 -5.34 -12.30
CA ARG A 64 -10.70 -4.49 -13.48
C ARG A 64 -9.40 -4.56 -14.24
N LEU A 65 -9.49 -4.85 -15.53
CA LEU A 65 -8.33 -4.82 -16.41
C LEU A 65 -8.43 -3.59 -17.31
N THR A 66 -7.40 -2.76 -17.33
CA THR A 66 -7.38 -1.54 -18.14
C THR A 66 -6.04 -1.42 -18.86
N PRO A 67 -6.04 -1.28 -20.19
CA PRO A 67 -4.80 -1.03 -20.92
C PRO A 67 -4.22 0.33 -20.51
N LEU A 68 -2.93 0.37 -20.20
CA LEU A 68 -2.25 1.59 -19.79
C LEU A 68 -1.25 2.02 -20.86
N ASN A 69 -0.98 3.32 -20.93
CA ASN A 69 0.11 3.85 -21.77
C ASN A 69 1.46 3.74 -21.03
N LEU A 70 1.70 2.58 -20.42
CA LEU A 70 2.93 2.24 -19.71
C LEU A 70 3.61 1.08 -20.44
N GLN A 71 4.93 1.01 -20.29
CA GLN A 71 5.74 -0.06 -20.85
C GLN A 71 6.52 -0.73 -19.73
N ASP A 72 6.75 -2.03 -19.84
CA ASP A 72 7.68 -2.75 -18.98
C ASP A 72 9.15 -2.46 -19.35
N PHE A 73 10.09 -3.06 -18.62
CA PHE A 73 11.53 -2.92 -18.89
C PHE A 73 11.93 -3.42 -20.29
N HIS A 74 11.13 -4.27 -20.92
CA HIS A 74 11.34 -4.78 -22.26
C HIS A 74 10.65 -3.92 -23.34
N ARG A 75 10.13 -2.74 -22.97
CA ARG A 75 9.39 -1.81 -23.84
C ARG A 75 8.09 -2.41 -24.40
N GLN A 76 7.51 -3.39 -23.71
CA GLN A 76 6.23 -3.97 -24.08
C GLN A 76 5.09 -3.21 -23.39
N PRO A 77 3.96 -2.96 -24.09
CA PRO A 77 2.81 -2.32 -23.49
C PRO A 77 2.23 -3.19 -22.37
N VAL A 78 1.85 -2.56 -21.26
CA VAL A 78 1.25 -3.24 -20.10
C VAL A 78 -0.18 -2.78 -19.83
N SER A 79 -0.96 -3.69 -19.24
CA SER A 79 -2.30 -3.45 -18.72
C SER A 79 -2.27 -3.49 -17.20
N GLY A 80 -2.99 -2.56 -16.57
CA GLY A 80 -3.20 -2.53 -15.13
C GLY A 80 -4.33 -3.48 -14.73
N LEU A 81 -4.03 -4.38 -13.81
CA LEU A 81 -4.97 -5.26 -13.12
C LEU A 81 -5.28 -4.64 -11.75
N TYR A 82 -6.46 -4.06 -11.61
CA TYR A 82 -6.92 -3.42 -10.37
C TYR A 82 -7.85 -4.35 -9.60
N CYS A 83 -7.62 -4.47 -8.29
CA CYS A 83 -8.42 -5.26 -7.36
C CYS A 83 -8.73 -4.42 -6.12
N ARG A 84 -9.91 -4.65 -5.52
CA ARG A 84 -10.28 -3.93 -4.28
C ARG A 84 -9.52 -4.44 -3.05
N SER A 85 -9.21 -5.72 -3.00
CA SER A 85 -8.46 -6.36 -1.90
C SER A 85 -7.07 -6.75 -2.37
N HIS A 86 -6.07 -6.52 -1.52
CA HIS A 86 -4.71 -6.97 -1.78
C HIS A 86 -4.59 -8.50 -1.75
N ARG A 87 -5.31 -9.16 -0.83
CA ARG A 87 -5.41 -10.62 -0.79
C ARG A 87 -5.99 -11.21 -2.08
N GLN A 88 -6.98 -10.54 -2.67
CA GLN A 88 -7.49 -10.94 -3.99
C GLN A 88 -6.38 -10.86 -5.04
N LEU A 89 -5.65 -9.75 -5.09
CA LEU A 89 -4.54 -9.57 -6.03
C LEU A 89 -3.47 -10.66 -5.89
N MET A 90 -3.08 -11.00 -4.65
CA MET A 90 -2.14 -12.10 -4.37
C MET A 90 -2.64 -13.47 -4.85
N ARG A 91 -3.92 -13.75 -4.68
CA ARG A 91 -4.51 -14.99 -5.20
C ARG A 91 -4.48 -15.04 -6.72
N LEU A 92 -4.88 -13.95 -7.36
CA LEU A 92 -4.89 -13.85 -8.83
C LEU A 92 -3.47 -13.93 -9.39
N GLU A 93 -2.51 -13.24 -8.79
CA GLU A 93 -1.11 -13.30 -9.18
C GLU A 93 -0.57 -14.72 -9.13
N LYS A 94 -0.78 -15.44 -8.02
CA LYS A 94 -0.38 -16.86 -7.91
C LYS A 94 -1.00 -17.71 -9.02
N GLN A 95 -2.31 -17.60 -9.23
CA GLN A 95 -3.03 -18.35 -10.27
C GLN A 95 -2.52 -18.02 -11.68
N LEU A 96 -2.24 -16.75 -11.96
CA LEU A 96 -1.71 -16.29 -13.23
C LEU A 96 -0.28 -16.80 -13.46
N LYS A 97 0.57 -16.72 -12.44
CA LYS A 97 1.94 -17.26 -12.50
C LYS A 97 1.97 -18.77 -12.76
N GLU A 98 1.10 -19.53 -12.11
CA GLU A 98 0.94 -20.98 -12.35
C GLU A 98 0.54 -21.30 -13.81
N GLN A 99 -0.19 -20.40 -14.45
CA GLN A 99 -0.59 -20.52 -15.86
C GLN A 99 0.45 -19.93 -16.84
N GLY A 100 1.61 -19.50 -16.34
CA GLY A 100 2.68 -18.90 -17.15
C GLY A 100 2.35 -17.49 -17.63
N VAL A 101 1.50 -16.75 -16.91
CA VAL A 101 1.27 -15.32 -17.15
C VAL A 101 2.24 -14.51 -16.29
N THR A 102 2.92 -13.55 -16.91
CA THR A 102 3.82 -12.64 -16.20
C THR A 102 3.02 -11.55 -15.52
N VAL A 103 3.23 -11.39 -14.21
CA VAL A 103 2.61 -10.35 -13.39
C VAL A 103 3.71 -9.56 -12.70
N TYR A 104 3.70 -8.24 -12.90
CA TYR A 104 4.65 -7.29 -12.33
C TYR A 104 3.99 -6.47 -11.20
N GLU A 105 4.80 -6.09 -10.22
CA GLU A 105 4.41 -5.26 -9.06
C GLU A 105 3.16 -5.73 -8.31
N ALA A 106 2.86 -7.02 -8.36
CA ALA A 106 1.78 -7.58 -7.54
C ALA A 106 2.17 -7.62 -6.06
N ASP A 107 3.44 -7.92 -5.78
CA ASP A 107 4.04 -8.07 -4.45
C ASP A 107 4.27 -6.73 -3.73
N VAL A 108 4.04 -5.61 -4.41
CA VAL A 108 4.10 -4.28 -3.79
C VAL A 108 2.95 -4.14 -2.80
N ARG A 109 3.31 -4.20 -1.53
CA ARG A 109 2.38 -4.04 -0.42
C ARG A 109 1.75 -2.63 -0.44
N PRO A 110 0.48 -2.50 -0.03
CA PRO A 110 -0.24 -1.22 -0.10
C PRO A 110 0.45 -0.03 0.63
N PRO A 111 1.02 -0.18 1.84
CA PRO A 111 1.76 0.90 2.48
C PRO A 111 2.98 1.34 1.67
N GLU A 112 3.71 0.38 1.11
CA GLU A 112 4.91 0.61 0.30
C GLU A 112 4.55 1.32 -1.00
N ARG A 113 3.48 0.92 -1.69
CA ARG A 113 2.97 1.63 -2.88
C ARG A 113 2.66 3.09 -2.58
N TYR A 114 1.96 3.37 -1.48
CA TYR A 114 1.66 4.75 -1.10
C TYR A 114 2.93 5.58 -0.85
N LEU A 115 3.92 4.99 -0.18
CA LEU A 115 5.20 5.66 0.10
C LEU A 115 6.02 5.85 -1.17
N MET A 116 6.06 4.88 -2.08
CA MET A 116 6.75 5.00 -3.37
C MET A 116 6.12 6.10 -4.23
N GLU A 117 4.79 6.15 -4.33
CA GLU A 117 4.11 7.13 -5.19
C GLU A 117 4.20 8.58 -4.67
N ARG A 118 4.31 8.78 -3.35
CA ARG A 118 4.21 10.11 -2.73
C ARG A 118 5.44 10.57 -1.96
N PHE A 119 6.34 9.67 -1.61
CA PHE A 119 7.47 9.95 -0.72
C PHE A 119 8.74 9.23 -1.20
N TYR A 120 9.19 9.58 -2.42
CA TYR A 120 10.46 9.10 -3.01
C TYR A 120 11.71 9.34 -2.15
N HIS A 121 11.66 10.16 -1.08
CA HIS A 121 12.87 10.43 -0.28
C HIS A 121 12.67 10.83 1.19
N ARG A 122 11.45 10.82 1.74
CA ARG A 122 11.22 11.39 3.08
C ARG A 122 10.30 10.51 3.92
N SER A 123 10.81 10.01 5.04
CA SER A 123 10.07 9.32 6.11
C SER A 123 9.05 10.20 6.85
N ARG A 124 8.63 11.33 6.25
CA ARG A 124 7.76 12.35 6.84
C ARG A 124 6.42 12.37 6.14
N LEU A 125 5.36 11.99 6.85
CA LEU A 125 3.97 12.18 6.38
C LEU A 125 3.40 13.47 6.96
N ALA A 126 2.67 14.23 6.15
CA ALA A 126 1.86 15.36 6.59
C ALA A 126 0.42 14.87 6.83
N GLY A 127 0.03 14.75 8.10
CA GLY A 127 -1.33 14.31 8.46
C GLY A 127 -2.38 15.39 8.15
N GLY A 128 -3.38 15.06 7.34
CA GLY A 128 -4.52 15.93 7.00
C GLY A 128 -5.86 15.36 7.48
N ARG A 129 -6.58 16.15 8.28
CA ARG A 129 -7.87 15.92 8.97
C ARG A 129 -7.94 14.76 9.96
N HIS A 130 -7.80 15.13 11.24
CA HIS A 130 -8.16 14.35 12.42
C HIS A 130 -9.59 13.80 12.31
N LYS A 131 -9.73 12.49 12.17
CA LYS A 131 -10.81 11.77 12.87
C LYS A 131 -10.18 11.15 14.11
N ARG A 132 -10.34 11.83 15.25
CA ARG A 132 -10.12 11.21 16.57
C ARG A 132 -11.14 10.09 16.70
N ARG A 133 -10.81 8.87 16.28
CA ARG A 133 -11.49 7.68 16.78
C ARG A 133 -10.85 7.36 18.12
N ARG A 134 -11.58 7.67 19.21
CA ARG A 134 -11.43 6.90 20.45
C ARG A 134 -12.08 5.56 20.14
N ASP A 135 -11.29 4.54 19.84
CA ASP A 135 -11.79 3.17 19.95
C ASP A 135 -10.79 2.30 20.69
N ARG A 136 -11.40 1.46 21.52
CA ARG A 136 -10.85 0.73 22.65
C ARG A 136 -9.89 -0.39 22.25
N GLN A 137 -8.91 -0.58 23.13
CA GLN A 137 -8.16 -1.81 23.43
C GLN A 137 -7.37 -2.51 22.30
N CYS A 138 -6.06 -2.30 22.29
CA CYS A 138 -5.10 -3.41 22.34
C CYS A 138 -4.44 -3.38 23.73
N PRO A 139 -4.18 -4.53 24.39
CA PRO A 139 -3.56 -4.53 25.71
C PRO A 139 -2.13 -3.97 25.64
N PRO A 140 -1.63 -3.35 26.73
CA PRO A 140 -0.31 -2.75 26.75
C PRO A 140 0.72 -3.87 26.96
N GLU A 141 1.10 -4.57 25.91
CA GLU A 141 2.31 -5.39 25.96
C GLU A 141 3.49 -4.47 25.65
N THR A 142 4.07 -3.96 26.75
CA THR A 142 5.40 -3.37 26.91
C THR A 142 6.08 -2.95 25.61
N ALA A 143 5.63 -1.83 25.03
CA ALA A 143 6.42 -1.13 24.03
C ALA A 143 7.75 -0.74 24.70
N PRO A 144 8.91 -1.18 24.19
CA PRO A 144 10.19 -0.76 24.75
C PRO A 144 10.23 0.76 24.70
N ARG A 145 10.61 1.37 25.84
CA ARG A 145 10.78 2.82 25.96
C ARG A 145 11.91 3.21 25.00
N LEU A 146 11.56 3.64 23.80
CA LEU A 146 12.56 4.08 22.83
C LEU A 146 13.01 5.49 23.21
N PRO A 147 14.33 5.75 23.19
CA PRO A 147 14.88 7.04 23.51
C PRO A 147 14.34 8.13 22.57
N SER A 148 14.20 9.34 23.10
CA SER A 148 13.82 10.55 22.38
C SER A 148 14.72 10.76 21.14
N PRO A 149 14.24 11.44 20.07
CA PRO A 149 15.09 11.88 18.97
C PRO A 149 16.32 12.69 19.43
N ALA A 150 16.25 13.34 20.59
CA ALA A 150 17.38 14.03 21.22
C ALA A 150 18.43 13.07 21.80
N GLU A 151 18.04 11.85 22.17
CA GLU A 151 18.90 10.81 22.73
C GLU A 151 19.52 9.92 21.64
N MET A 152 18.96 9.91 20.42
CA MET A 152 19.46 9.13 19.27
C MET A 152 20.54 9.85 18.42
N GLY A 153 21.04 11.00 18.87
CA GLY A 153 22.19 11.67 18.23
C GLY A 153 21.97 12.10 16.78
N ILE A 154 20.72 12.24 16.33
CA ILE A 154 20.42 12.75 14.99
C ILE A 154 20.53 14.28 15.04
N ALA A 155 21.77 14.76 15.01
CA ALA A 155 22.08 16.15 14.72
C ALA A 155 21.62 16.47 13.30
N GLY A 156 20.85 17.54 13.18
CA GLY A 156 20.25 17.98 11.93
C GLY A 156 21.27 18.35 10.87
N TYR A 157 20.86 18.12 9.62
CA TYR A 157 21.24 18.88 8.44
C TYR A 157 19.98 19.12 7.60
#